data_AF-A0A392RDE0-F1
#
_entry.id   AF-A0A392RDE0-F1
#
_cell.length_a   1.000
_cell.length_b   1.000
_cell.length_c   1.000
_cell.angle_alpha   90.00
_cell.angle_beta   90.00
_cell.angle_gamma   90.00
#
_symmetry.space_group_name_H-M   'P 1'
#
loop_
_entity.id
_entity.type
_entity.pdbx_description
1 polymer ?
#
loop_
_entity_poly.entity_id
_entity_poly.type
_entity_poly.pdbx_seq_one_letter_code
_entity_poly.pdbx_strand_id
1 'polypeptide(L)'
;MGGDLSKIETVGRYMIEIWKAIGMDLEGGKVEFLWSSKEINARADEYWPLVLDIASNNSVNKIISCSEIMGRSEKDELTAAQIIYP
;
A
#
# COMPACT_ATOMS: atom_id res chain seq x y z
N MET A 1 -5.83 -5.70 -12.61
CA MET A 1 -6.52 -6.75 -11.84
C MET A 1 -7.97 -6.40 -11.47
N GLY A 2 -8.55 -5.29 -11.98
CA GLY A 2 -9.97 -4.97 -11.79
C GLY A 2 -10.42 -4.80 -10.34
N GLY A 3 -9.51 -4.52 -9.41
CA GLY A 3 -9.82 -4.46 -7.97
C GLY A 3 -10.06 -5.82 -7.30
N ASP A 4 -9.81 -6.93 -7.99
CA ASP A 4 -10.00 -8.28 -7.46
C ASP A 4 -8.90 -8.64 -6.46
N LEU A 5 -9.28 -8.69 -5.18
CA LEU A 5 -8.37 -8.96 -4.07
C LEU A 5 -7.73 -10.36 -4.15
N SER A 6 -8.44 -11.37 -4.63
CA SER A 6 -7.90 -12.73 -4.78
C SER A 6 -6.82 -12.78 -5.85
N LYS A 7 -7.01 -12.05 -6.96
CA LYS A 7 -5.96 -11.90 -7.97
C LYS A 7 -4.75 -11.13 -7.43
N ILE A 8 -4.99 -10.06 -6.67
CA ILE A 8 -3.93 -9.26 -6.05
C ILE A 8 -3.07 -10.12 -5.11
N GLU A 9 -3.71 -10.92 -4.25
CA GLU A 9 -3.00 -11.81 -3.34
C GLU A 9 -2.19 -12.88 -4.09
N THR A 10 -2.77 -13.45 -5.16
CA THR A 10 -2.08 -14.45 -5.99
C THR A 10 -0.80 -13.88 -6.60
N VAL A 11 -0.84 -12.65 -7.12
CA VAL A 11 0.34 -11.96 -7.65
C VAL A 11 1.33 -11.61 -6.55
N GLY A 12 0.87 -11.22 -5.36
CA GLY A 12 1.75 -10.98 -4.20
C GLY A 12 2.54 -12.23 -3.80
N ARG A 13 1.89 -13.40 -3.77
CA ARG A 13 2.56 -14.69 -3.51
C ARG A 13 3.60 -15.00 -4.58
N TYR A 14 3.27 -14.75 -5.84
CA TYR A 14 4.21 -14.90 -6.95
C TYR A 14 5.44 -13.99 -6.80
N MET A 15 5.26 -12.73 -6.42
CA MET A 15 6.38 -11.79 -6.18
C MET A 15 7.29 -12.24 -5.04
N ILE A 16 6.72 -12.77 -3.95
CA ILE A 16 7.50 -13.34 -2.84
C ILE A 16 8.41 -14.48 -3.34
N GLU A 17 7.89 -15.37 -4.19
CA GLU A 17 8.69 -16.46 -4.75
C GLU A 17 9.79 -15.97 -5.69
N ILE A 18 9.54 -14.93 -6.49
CA ILE A 18 10.58 -14.27 -7.31
C ILE A 18 11.68 -13.72 -6.40
N TRP A 19 11.31 -13.00 -5.34
CA TRP A 19 12.27 -12.39 -4.43
C TRP A 19 13.12 -13.41 -3.67
N LYS A 20 12.55 -14.55 -3.31
CA LYS A 20 13.31 -15.70 -2.81
C LYS A 20 14.28 -16.24 -3.86
N ALA A 21 13.81 -16.40 -5.11
CA ALA A 21 14.62 -16.96 -6.19
C ALA A 21 15.82 -16.07 -6.58
N ILE A 22 15.72 -14.74 -6.41
CA ILE A 22 16.84 -13.81 -6.63
C ILE A 22 17.79 -13.69 -5.43
N GLY A 23 17.58 -14.48 -4.37
CA GLY A 23 18.52 -14.62 -3.25
C GLY A 23 18.28 -13.71 -2.05
N MET A 24 17.04 -13.25 -1.80
CA MET A 24 16.74 -12.57 -0.54
C MET A 24 16.89 -13.51 0.66
N ASP A 25 17.62 -13.07 1.69
CA ASP A 25 17.96 -13.84 2.89
C ASP A 25 16.83 -13.84 3.92
N LEU A 26 15.94 -14.83 3.79
CA LEU A 26 14.87 -15.09 4.77
C LEU A 26 15.36 -15.88 5.99
N GLU A 27 16.32 -16.79 5.80
CA GLU A 27 16.79 -17.71 6.84
C GLU A 27 17.64 -17.00 7.90
N GLY A 28 18.44 -16.02 7.49
CA GLY A 28 19.22 -15.16 8.37
C GLY A 28 18.39 -14.06 9.05
N GLY A 29 17.07 -14.02 8.84
CA GLY A 29 16.16 -13.06 9.47
C GLY A 29 16.35 -11.60 9.04
N LYS A 30 17.06 -11.34 7.93
CA LYS A 30 17.31 -9.98 7.45
C LYS A 30 16.12 -9.39 6.69
N VAL A 31 15.23 -10.25 6.18
CA VAL A 31 14.09 -9.86 5.36
C VAL A 31 12.83 -10.56 5.85
N GLU A 32 11.75 -9.80 5.98
CA GLU A 32 10.41 -10.30 6.27
C GLU A 32 9.41 -9.77 5.23
N PHE A 33 8.52 -10.65 4.76
CA PHE A 33 7.42 -10.26 3.88
C PHE A 33 6.12 -10.16 4.66
N LEU A 34 5.59 -8.95 4.76
CA LEU A 34 4.34 -8.65 5.46
C LEU A 34 3.21 -8.37 4.47
N TRP A 35 2.01 -8.79 4.83
CA TRP A 35 0.78 -8.47 4.11
C TRP A 35 0.14 -7.24 4.75
N SER A 36 0.03 -6.14 4.01
CA SER A 36 -0.56 -4.90 4.53
C SER A 36 -1.96 -5.10 5.10
N SER A 37 -2.81 -5.88 4.42
CA SER A 37 -4.16 -6.21 4.90
C SER A 37 -4.15 -6.94 6.24
N LYS A 38 -3.15 -7.79 6.50
CA LYS A 38 -3.03 -8.51 7.78
C LYS A 38 -2.52 -7.57 8.88
N GLU A 39 -1.47 -6.81 8.60
CA GLU A 39 -0.83 -5.92 9.58
C GLU A 39 -1.73 -4.77 10.02
N ILE A 40 -2.44 -4.15 9.06
CA ILE A 40 -3.38 -3.08 9.35
C ILE A 40 -4.55 -3.62 10.18
N ASN A 41 -5.11 -4.78 9.82
CA ASN A 41 -6.23 -5.34 10.57
C ASN A 41 -5.82 -5.81 11.98
N ALA A 42 -4.57 -6.24 12.18
CA ALA A 42 -4.07 -6.65 13.49
C ALA A 42 -3.95 -5.48 14.48
N ARG A 43 -3.77 -4.24 14.00
CA ARG A 43 -3.63 -3.00 14.79
C ARG A 43 -4.48 -1.87 14.21
N ALA A 44 -5.72 -2.20 13.87
CA ALA A 44 -6.61 -1.28 13.15
C ALA A 44 -6.91 -0.02 13.98
N ASP A 45 -7.00 -0.18 15.30
CA ASP A 45 -7.21 0.88 16.29
C ASP A 45 -6.02 1.83 16.42
N GLU A 46 -4.81 1.41 16.04
CA GLU A 46 -3.63 2.30 15.97
C GLU A 46 -3.49 2.92 14.57
N TYR A 47 -3.69 2.11 13.53
CA TYR A 47 -3.43 2.50 12.15
C TYR A 47 -4.43 3.54 11.63
N TRP A 48 -5.74 3.32 11.83
CA TRP A 48 -6.75 4.21 11.26
C TRP A 48 -6.76 5.61 11.90
N PRO A 49 -6.58 5.78 13.23
CA PRO A 49 -6.41 7.12 13.79
C PRO A 49 -5.21 7.86 13.22
N LEU A 50 -4.10 7.16 12.96
CA LEU A 50 -2.93 7.78 12.32
C LEU A 50 -3.25 8.25 10.89
N VAL A 51 -3.92 7.42 10.09
CA VAL A 51 -4.37 7.81 8.73
C VAL A 51 -5.28 9.03 8.78
N LEU A 52 -6.24 9.05 9.70
CA LEU A 52 -7.18 10.16 9.85
C LEU A 52 -6.51 11.44 10.39
N ASP A 53 -5.55 11.31 11.29
CA ASP A 53 -4.75 12.45 11.78
C ASP A 53 -3.94 13.07 10.62
N ILE A 54 -3.25 12.24 9.82
CA ILE A 54 -2.52 12.69 8.63
C ILE A 54 -3.48 13.40 7.65
N ALA A 55 -4.64 12.80 7.38
CA ALA A 55 -5.65 13.39 6.50
C ALA A 55 -6.15 14.75 7.02
N SER A 56 -6.36 14.89 8.34
CA SER A 56 -6.83 16.13 8.95
C SER A 56 -5.78 17.26 8.93
N ASN A 57 -4.49 16.90 8.95
CA ASN A 57 -3.38 17.84 9.00
C ASN A 57 -2.87 18.27 7.60
N ASN A 58 -3.49 17.78 6.51
CA ASN A 58 -3.08 18.10 5.14
C ASN A 58 -4.25 18.63 4.30
N SER A 59 -3.95 19.55 3.38
CA SER A 59 -4.94 20.02 2.42
C SER A 59 -5.11 19.01 1.28
N VAL A 60 -6.30 18.99 0.68
CA VAL A 60 -6.61 18.11 -0.45
C VAL A 60 -5.62 18.30 -1.62
N ASN A 61 -5.27 19.55 -1.94
CA ASN A 61 -4.29 19.84 -3.01
C ASN A 61 -2.91 19.23 -2.73
N LYS A 62 -2.49 19.23 -1.45
CA LYS A 62 -1.20 18.62 -1.08
C LYS A 62 -1.25 17.10 -1.25
N ILE A 63 -2.36 16.46 -0.90
CA ILE A 63 -2.55 15.01 -1.13
C ILE A 63 -2.58 14.70 -2.63
N ILE A 64 -3.25 15.52 -3.44
CA ILE A 64 -3.30 15.35 -4.91
C ILE A 64 -1.90 15.44 -5.53
N SER A 65 -1.04 16.33 -5.03
CA SER A 65 0.36 16.41 -5.51
C SER A 65 1.18 15.14 -5.27
N CYS A 66 0.75 14.28 -4.34
CA CYS A 66 1.36 12.97 -4.11
C CYS A 66 0.82 11.87 -5.03
N SER A 67 -0.13 12.16 -5.94
CA SER A 67 -0.74 11.14 -6.82
C SER A 67 0.26 10.44 -7.77
N GLU A 68 1.41 11.06 -8.02
CA GLU A 68 2.50 10.52 -8.82
C GLU A 68 3.04 9.20 -8.28
N ILE A 69 2.96 8.93 -6.97
CA ILE A 69 3.41 7.67 -6.37
C ILE A 69 2.61 6.46 -6.87
N MET A 70 1.39 6.69 -7.38
CA MET A 70 0.53 5.69 -7.99
C MET A 70 0.66 5.67 -9.52
N GLY A 71 1.60 6.44 -10.10
CA GLY A 71 1.75 6.64 -11.53
C GLY A 71 0.62 7.46 -12.17
N ARG A 72 0.02 8.38 -11.41
CA ARG A 72 -1.08 9.26 -11.86
C ARG A 72 -0.64 10.71 -11.90
N SER A 73 -1.26 11.51 -12.76
CA SER A 73 -1.06 12.95 -12.79
C SER A 73 -2.09 13.67 -11.93
N GLU A 74 -1.76 14.86 -11.42
CA GLU A 74 -2.71 15.72 -10.69
C GLU A 74 -3.95 16.10 -11.51
N LYS A 75 -3.84 16.02 -12.85
CA LYS A 75 -4.91 16.38 -13.79
C LYS A 75 -5.81 15.20 -14.16
N ASP A 76 -5.47 13.99 -13.71
CA ASP A 76 -6.28 12.81 -13.96
C ASP A 76 -7.56 12.85 -13.12
N GLU A 77 -8.63 12.21 -13.58
CA GLU A 77 -9.79 11.97 -12.72
C GLU A 77 -9.41 10.99 -11.60
N LEU A 78 -9.24 11.54 -10.39
CA LEU A 78 -8.92 10.78 -9.20
C LEU A 78 -10.20 10.31 -8.51
N THR A 79 -10.24 9.02 -8.20
CA THR A 79 -11.24 8.42 -7.30
C THR A 79 -10.91 8.75 -5.85
N ALA A 80 -11.90 8.68 -4.95
CA ALA A 80 -11.68 8.92 -3.53
C ALA A 80 -10.64 7.97 -2.90
N ALA A 81 -10.53 6.73 -3.40
CA ALA A 81 -9.51 5.79 -2.95
C ALA A 81 -8.09 6.31 -3.21
N GLN A 82 -7.88 7.07 -4.29
CA GLN A 82 -6.59 7.66 -4.63
C GLN A 82 -6.23 8.88 -3.78
N ILE A 83 -7.20 9.45 -3.06
CA ILE A 83 -6.94 10.49 -2.06
C ILE A 83 -6.50 9.85 -0.74
N ILE A 84 -6.96 8.64 -0.42
CA ILE A 84 -6.63 7.94 0.83
C ILE A 84 -5.29 7.18 0.73
N TYR A 85 -4.81 6.91 -0.49
CA TYR A 85 -3.62 6.09 -0.71
C TYR A 85 -2.28 6.75 -0.29
N PRO A 86 -2.01 8.03 -0.63
CA PRO A 86 -0.80 8.73 -0.19
C PRO A 86 -0.82 9.10 1.29
#